data_AF-A0AAV9CQI2-F1
#
_entry.id   AF-A0AAV9CQI2-F1
#
_cell.length_a   1.000
_cell.length_b   1.000
_cell.length_c   1.000
_cell.angle_alpha   90.00
_cell.angle_beta   90.00
_cell.angle_gamma   90.00
#
_symmetry.space_group_name_H-M   'P 1'
#
loop_
_entity.id
_entity.type
_entity.pdbx_description
1 polymer ?
#
loop_
_entity_poly.entity_id
_entity_poly.type
_entity_poly.pdbx_seq_one_letter_code
_entity_poly.pdbx_strand_id
1 'polypeptide(L)'
;MGMFTGQLKPNSGVARSSARPNMATQITAPGKVDRGSKGDLDRVLKSGTRTMSEETREALPRALKELFRIHKVCSVQLIRQGLRDMALSKSAHAKAGSRATVTAASGAEAPDQELQSVISQVAINIHGVYVLKSRHPSIDPLRDLVIKVFIDRGPNAKLKKADIFEAARSYSPPFSDSMYSQVLNELCISNESGEWMIKSGDGKI
;
A
#
# COMPACT_ATOMS: atom_id res chain seq x y z
N MET A 1 -54.00 45.96 -16.49
CA MET A 1 -55.16 45.06 -16.22
C MET A 1 -54.74 44.12 -15.10
N GLY A 2 -55.51 44.00 -14.01
CA GLY A 2 -55.14 43.22 -12.80
C GLY A 2 -53.97 43.85 -11.99
N MET A 3 -53.97 44.02 -10.66
CA MET A 3 -54.86 43.57 -9.57
C MET A 3 -54.95 42.04 -9.39
N PHE A 4 -54.96 41.43 -8.19
CA PHE A 4 -55.15 41.95 -6.81
C PHE A 4 -54.14 41.31 -5.81
N THR A 5 -54.02 41.94 -4.61
CA THR A 5 -53.53 41.54 -3.25
C THR A 5 -53.08 40.08 -2.93
N GLY A 6 -52.34 39.81 -1.83
CA GLY A 6 -52.26 40.56 -0.55
C GLY A 6 -51.09 40.21 0.38
N GLN A 7 -51.16 40.63 1.66
CA GLN A 7 -49.99 40.84 2.53
C GLN A 7 -50.31 40.66 4.04
N LEU A 8 -49.30 40.86 4.92
CA LEU A 8 -49.22 40.60 6.38
C LEU A 8 -49.11 39.08 6.72
N LYS A 9 -48.17 38.58 7.54
CA LYS A 9 -47.49 39.02 8.80
C LYS A 9 -48.36 38.79 10.08
N PRO A 10 -47.79 38.81 11.30
CA PRO A 10 -47.19 37.63 11.94
C PRO A 10 -47.80 37.37 13.33
N ASN A 11 -47.24 36.46 14.14
CA ASN A 11 -47.34 36.63 15.60
C ASN A 11 -46.11 36.11 16.35
N SER A 12 -45.88 36.65 17.55
CA SER A 12 -44.83 36.27 18.49
C SER A 12 -45.42 35.54 19.71
N GLY A 13 -44.58 34.90 20.51
CA GLY A 13 -45.01 34.15 21.69
C GLY A 13 -43.85 33.77 22.60
N VAL A 14 -43.37 34.73 23.39
CA VAL A 14 -42.37 34.48 24.43
C VAL A 14 -43.06 34.35 25.79
N ALA A 15 -42.80 33.26 26.51
CA ALA A 15 -43.11 33.14 27.93
C ALA A 15 -41.92 32.53 28.68
N ARG A 16 -41.46 33.22 29.72
CA ARG A 16 -40.57 32.68 30.76
C ARG A 16 -41.39 32.53 32.05
N SER A 17 -41.17 31.48 32.83
CA SER A 17 -40.89 31.67 34.27
C SER A 17 -40.33 30.40 34.92
N SER A 18 -39.98 30.49 36.20
CA SER A 18 -39.33 29.44 37.01
C SER A 18 -40.12 29.13 38.29
N ALA A 19 -39.61 28.17 39.09
CA ALA A 19 -40.00 27.83 40.48
C ALA A 19 -41.30 27.00 40.65
N ARG A 20 -41.45 26.13 41.67
CA ARG A 20 -40.51 25.51 42.66
C ARG A 20 -41.14 24.18 43.21
N PRO A 21 -40.47 23.36 44.05
CA PRO A 21 -40.85 21.95 44.32
C PRO A 21 -41.66 21.68 45.61
N ASN A 22 -42.16 20.44 45.75
CA ASN A 22 -42.54 19.78 47.01
C ASN A 22 -42.37 18.25 46.83
N MET A 23 -41.47 17.54 47.53
CA MET A 23 -41.51 17.01 48.91
C MET A 23 -42.17 15.62 49.09
N ALA A 24 -41.31 14.60 49.28
CA ALA A 24 -41.50 13.35 50.03
C ALA A 24 -40.21 12.49 49.85
N THR A 25 -39.11 12.76 50.54
CA THR A 25 -38.85 12.49 51.97
C THR A 25 -38.91 10.99 52.33
N GLN A 26 -37.79 10.29 52.13
CA GLN A 26 -37.24 9.42 53.16
C GLN A 26 -35.74 9.73 53.33
N ILE A 27 -35.26 9.69 54.57
CA ILE A 27 -33.89 10.02 54.93
C ILE A 27 -33.41 8.99 55.95
N THR A 28 -32.37 8.24 55.60
CA THR A 28 -31.36 7.80 56.57
C THR A 28 -30.02 7.61 55.85
N ALA A 29 -28.93 7.90 56.55
CA ALA A 29 -27.55 7.98 56.05
C ALA A 29 -26.64 7.35 57.15
N PRO A 30 -25.29 7.50 57.16
CA PRO A 30 -24.37 8.09 56.17
C PRO A 30 -23.13 7.22 55.85
N GLY A 31 -22.33 7.63 54.86
CA GLY A 31 -21.00 7.06 54.56
C GLY A 31 -20.03 8.10 54.01
N LYS A 32 -18.79 8.14 54.52
CA LYS A 32 -17.75 9.16 54.29
C LYS A 32 -16.36 8.53 54.49
N VAL A 33 -15.29 8.87 53.76
CA VAL A 33 -15.07 9.70 52.54
C VAL A 33 -14.03 8.91 51.66
N ASP A 34 -13.11 9.39 50.80
CA ASP A 34 -12.57 10.71 50.44
C ASP A 34 -11.81 10.68 49.09
N ARG A 35 -11.23 11.84 48.72
CA ARG A 35 -10.13 12.12 47.79
C ARG A 35 -9.33 10.93 47.22
N GLY A 36 -9.17 10.92 45.88
CA GLY A 36 -8.25 9.98 45.18
C GLY A 36 -7.73 10.38 43.78
N SER A 37 -7.97 11.60 43.27
CA SER A 37 -7.61 11.94 41.87
C SER A 37 -6.15 12.43 41.70
N LYS A 38 -5.24 11.59 41.18
CA LYS A 38 -3.98 11.99 40.49
C LYS A 38 -3.22 10.80 39.85
N GLY A 39 -2.55 11.03 38.71
CA GLY A 39 -1.76 10.04 37.95
C GLY A 39 -2.67 9.10 37.13
N ASP A 40 -2.63 9.01 35.80
CA ASP A 40 -1.62 9.35 34.78
C ASP A 40 -0.34 8.49 34.78
N LEU A 41 0.19 8.29 33.58
CA LEU A 41 1.42 7.60 33.20
C LEU A 41 1.50 6.07 33.35
N ASP A 42 0.66 5.36 32.58
CA ASP A 42 1.23 4.31 31.70
C ASP A 42 0.66 4.39 30.27
N ARG A 43 0.81 5.59 29.69
CA ARG A 43 0.53 5.90 28.27
C ARG A 43 1.83 6.01 27.47
N VAL A 44 2.87 5.29 27.90
CA VAL A 44 4.25 5.35 27.38
C VAL A 44 4.73 3.91 27.22
N LEU A 45 4.38 3.22 26.13
CA LEU A 45 5.02 3.48 24.84
C LEU A 45 4.03 3.71 23.68
N LYS A 46 3.51 4.94 23.54
CA LYS A 46 2.96 5.40 22.25
C LYS A 46 4.07 5.86 21.28
N SER A 47 4.98 4.93 20.93
CA SER A 47 5.68 5.03 19.65
C SER A 47 4.71 4.57 18.58
N GLY A 48 4.28 5.48 17.70
CA GLY A 48 3.16 5.30 16.78
C GLY A 48 3.39 4.36 15.60
N THR A 49 4.22 3.32 15.73
CA THR A 49 4.38 2.28 14.70
C THR A 49 3.09 1.47 14.59
N ARG A 50 2.23 1.87 13.65
CA ARG A 50 0.98 1.19 13.31
C ARG A 50 1.29 -0.08 12.52
N THR A 51 1.72 -1.12 13.23
CA THR A 51 1.99 -2.44 12.65
C THR A 51 0.75 -2.99 11.95
N MET A 52 0.94 -3.77 10.87
CA MET A 52 -0.17 -4.34 10.11
C MET A 52 -0.97 -5.34 10.96
N SER A 53 -2.27 -5.44 10.69
CA SER A 53 -3.05 -6.59 11.16
C SER A 53 -2.67 -7.84 10.39
N GLU A 54 -2.87 -9.01 10.98
CA GLU A 54 -2.64 -10.30 10.29
C GLU A 54 -3.49 -10.41 9.00
N GLU A 55 -4.73 -9.94 9.02
CA GLU A 55 -5.58 -9.88 7.81
C GLU A 55 -4.94 -9.06 6.67
N THR A 56 -4.28 -7.94 7.00
CA THR A 56 -3.51 -7.16 6.02
C THR A 56 -2.26 -7.92 5.59
N ARG A 57 -1.54 -8.54 6.52
CA ARG A 57 -0.30 -9.30 6.24
C ARG A 57 -0.54 -10.52 5.36
N GLU A 58 -1.67 -11.20 5.50
CA GLU A 58 -2.11 -12.32 4.64
C GLU A 58 -2.63 -11.87 3.27
N ALA A 59 -3.39 -10.77 3.21
CA ALA A 59 -3.95 -10.27 1.96
C ALA A 59 -2.89 -9.57 1.07
N LEU A 60 -1.89 -8.93 1.67
CA LEU A 60 -0.89 -8.12 0.97
C LEU A 60 -0.04 -8.91 -0.06
N PRO A 61 0.49 -10.12 0.20
CA PRO A 61 1.17 -10.93 -0.82
C PRO A 61 0.34 -11.19 -2.08
N ARG A 62 -0.99 -11.27 -1.96
CA ARG A 62 -1.90 -11.44 -3.11
C ARG A 62 -2.08 -10.14 -3.88
N ALA A 63 -2.23 -9.01 -3.19
CA ALA A 63 -2.31 -7.71 -3.83
C ALA A 63 -1.00 -7.32 -4.53
N LEU A 64 0.15 -7.55 -3.88
CA LEU A 64 1.47 -7.34 -4.48
C LEU A 64 1.68 -8.18 -5.75
N LYS A 65 1.29 -9.47 -5.74
CA LYS A 65 1.35 -10.33 -6.93
C LYS A 65 0.52 -9.78 -8.09
N GLU A 66 -0.64 -9.19 -7.83
CA GLU A 66 -1.46 -8.55 -8.87
C GLU A 66 -0.80 -7.25 -9.37
N LEU A 67 -0.27 -6.42 -8.47
CA LEU A 67 0.44 -5.19 -8.86
C LEU A 67 1.66 -5.49 -9.74
N PHE A 68 2.43 -6.53 -9.42
CA PHE A 68 3.56 -6.98 -10.24
C PHE A 68 3.15 -7.60 -11.58
N ARG A 69 1.87 -8.00 -11.76
CA ARG A 69 1.34 -8.38 -13.08
C ARG A 69 1.09 -7.15 -13.95
N ILE A 70 0.76 -5.99 -13.36
CA ILE A 70 0.60 -4.71 -14.07
C ILE A 70 1.98 -4.09 -14.33
N HIS A 71 2.70 -3.72 -13.27
CA HIS A 71 4.02 -3.10 -13.34
C HIS A 71 5.13 -4.13 -13.05
N LYS A 72 6.01 -4.40 -14.01
CA LYS A 72 7.00 -5.49 -13.91
C LYS A 72 8.15 -5.21 -12.94
N VAL A 73 8.43 -3.93 -12.74
CA VAL A 73 9.44 -3.39 -11.82
C VAL A 73 8.77 -2.26 -11.04
N CYS A 74 8.91 -2.25 -9.71
CA CYS A 74 8.24 -1.28 -8.84
C CYS A 74 9.19 -0.72 -7.79
N SER A 75 9.16 0.60 -7.59
CA SER A 75 9.69 1.26 -6.39
C SER A 75 8.73 1.06 -5.21
N VAL A 76 9.20 1.29 -3.97
CA VAL A 76 8.33 1.28 -2.77
C VAL A 76 7.17 2.28 -2.91
N GLN A 77 7.40 3.43 -3.57
CA GLN A 77 6.38 4.44 -3.78
C GLN A 77 5.28 3.98 -4.75
N LEU A 78 5.65 3.33 -5.86
CA LEU A 78 4.68 2.71 -6.76
C LEU A 78 3.93 1.55 -6.08
N ILE A 79 4.58 0.80 -5.19
CA ILE A 79 3.93 -0.25 -4.40
C ILE A 79 2.86 0.35 -3.47
N ARG A 80 3.21 1.35 -2.65
CA ARG A 80 2.26 2.03 -1.76
C ARG A 80 1.11 2.65 -2.56
N GLN A 81 1.39 3.32 -3.67
CA GLN A 81 0.37 3.96 -4.49
C GLN A 81 -0.56 2.96 -5.18
N GLY A 82 -0.02 1.95 -5.87
CA GLY A 82 -0.80 0.91 -6.54
C GLY A 82 -1.67 0.10 -5.59
N LEU A 83 -1.26 -0.09 -4.33
CA LEU A 83 -2.10 -0.69 -3.28
C LEU A 83 -3.34 0.17 -2.99
N ARG A 84 -3.22 1.50 -2.90
CA ARG A 84 -4.36 2.42 -2.73
C ARG A 84 -5.29 2.37 -3.95
N ASP A 85 -4.73 2.46 -5.16
CA ASP A 85 -5.51 2.50 -6.40
C ASP A 85 -6.27 1.18 -6.67
N MET A 86 -5.69 0.05 -6.26
CA MET A 86 -6.39 -1.25 -6.27
C MET A 86 -7.56 -1.33 -5.28
N ALA A 87 -7.54 -0.58 -4.17
CA ALA A 87 -8.69 -0.48 -3.26
C ALA A 87 -9.77 0.46 -3.81
N LEU A 88 -9.39 1.61 -4.38
CA LEU A 88 -10.32 2.55 -5.00
C LEU A 88 -11.07 1.94 -6.20
N SER A 89 -10.35 1.24 -7.08
CA SER A 89 -10.95 0.57 -8.25
C SER A 89 -11.87 -0.61 -7.89
N LYS A 90 -11.63 -1.30 -6.77
CA LYS A 90 -12.46 -2.45 -6.35
C LYS A 90 -13.52 -2.12 -5.31
N SER A 91 -13.48 -0.98 -4.62
CA SER A 91 -14.62 -0.49 -3.83
C SER A 91 -15.79 -0.11 -4.73
N ALA A 92 -15.52 0.45 -5.91
CA ALA A 92 -16.50 0.73 -6.96
C ALA A 92 -17.11 -0.53 -7.62
N HIS A 93 -16.52 -1.72 -7.43
CA HIS A 93 -16.94 -2.98 -8.05
C HIS A 93 -17.12 -4.08 -6.99
N ALA A 94 -18.31 -4.11 -6.38
CA ALA A 94 -18.69 -4.93 -5.23
C ALA A 94 -18.77 -6.46 -5.52
N LYS A 95 -17.63 -7.09 -5.81
CA LYS A 95 -17.43 -8.57 -5.74
C LYS A 95 -16.56 -8.93 -4.54
N ALA A 96 -16.66 -10.17 -4.06
CA ALA A 96 -16.03 -10.62 -2.81
C ALA A 96 -14.50 -10.38 -2.70
N GLY A 97 -13.77 -10.36 -3.83
CA GLY A 97 -12.33 -10.01 -3.88
C GLY A 97 -12.00 -8.55 -3.58
N SER A 98 -13.00 -7.67 -3.50
CA SER A 98 -12.87 -6.28 -3.08
C SER A 98 -12.35 -6.18 -1.65
N ARG A 99 -12.99 -6.85 -0.69
CA ARG A 99 -12.65 -6.77 0.75
C ARG A 99 -11.16 -7.02 1.01
N ALA A 100 -10.62 -8.15 0.56
CA ALA A 100 -9.21 -8.48 0.75
C ALA A 100 -8.26 -7.47 0.07
N THR A 101 -8.66 -6.86 -1.05
CA THR A 101 -7.85 -5.81 -1.70
C THR A 101 -7.88 -4.51 -0.88
N VAL A 102 -9.02 -4.15 -0.29
CA VAL A 102 -9.15 -3.00 0.63
C VAL A 102 -8.36 -3.24 1.93
N THR A 103 -8.40 -4.44 2.50
CA THR A 103 -7.58 -4.81 3.67
C THR A 103 -6.10 -4.72 3.36
N ALA A 104 -5.65 -5.22 2.21
CA ALA A 104 -4.26 -5.14 1.75
C ALA A 104 -3.77 -3.69 1.55
N ALA A 105 -4.66 -2.77 1.14
CA ALA A 105 -4.32 -1.36 0.98
C ALA A 105 -3.98 -0.65 2.31
N SER A 106 -4.39 -1.20 3.47
CA SER A 106 -3.89 -0.72 4.76
C SER A 106 -2.37 -0.88 4.90
N GLY A 107 -1.78 -1.84 4.18
CA GLY A 107 -0.33 -2.03 4.09
C GLY A 107 0.40 -0.90 3.33
N ALA A 108 -0.32 -0.07 2.57
CA ALA A 108 0.25 1.13 1.93
C ALA A 108 0.67 2.21 2.95
N GLU A 109 0.16 2.15 4.19
CA GLU A 109 0.49 3.06 5.29
C GLU A 109 1.32 2.38 6.40
N ALA A 110 1.76 1.15 6.20
CA ALA A 110 2.57 0.40 7.17
C ALA A 110 4.02 0.94 7.26
N PRO A 111 4.75 0.71 8.38
CA PRO A 111 6.18 1.02 8.49
C PRO A 111 7.00 0.35 7.39
N ASP A 112 8.02 1.04 6.86
CA ASP A 112 8.81 0.54 5.71
C ASP A 112 9.42 -0.85 5.95
N GLN A 113 9.99 -1.12 7.13
CA GLN A 113 10.55 -2.42 7.49
C GLN A 113 9.52 -3.56 7.38
N GLU A 114 8.26 -3.31 7.77
CA GLU A 114 7.21 -4.33 7.79
C GLU A 114 6.66 -4.58 6.37
N LEU A 115 6.43 -3.50 5.62
CA LEU A 115 6.06 -3.57 4.21
C LEU A 115 7.16 -4.27 3.39
N GLN A 116 8.44 -3.94 3.60
CA GLN A 116 9.59 -4.58 2.96
C GLN A 116 9.72 -6.07 3.31
N SER A 117 9.40 -6.46 4.55
CA SER A 117 9.35 -7.87 4.95
C SER A 117 8.34 -8.66 4.10
N VAL A 118 7.13 -8.14 3.91
CA VAL A 118 6.10 -8.79 3.09
C VAL A 118 6.44 -8.74 1.59
N ILE A 119 6.98 -7.63 1.09
CA ILE A 119 7.46 -7.54 -0.31
C ILE A 119 8.55 -8.58 -0.57
N SER A 120 9.51 -8.75 0.35
CA SER A 120 10.62 -9.71 0.24
C SER A 120 10.19 -11.18 0.23
N GLN A 121 8.94 -11.49 0.60
CA GLN A 121 8.37 -12.83 0.42
C GLN A 121 8.09 -13.12 -1.06
N VAL A 122 7.54 -12.15 -1.80
CA VAL A 122 7.05 -12.31 -3.19
C VAL A 122 7.99 -11.77 -4.27
N ALA A 123 8.86 -10.84 -3.92
CA ALA A 123 9.72 -10.10 -4.84
C ALA A 123 11.21 -10.15 -4.44
N ILE A 124 12.08 -9.79 -5.37
CA ILE A 124 13.52 -9.60 -5.21
C ILE A 124 13.79 -8.10 -5.25
N ASN A 125 14.59 -7.58 -4.32
CA ASN A 125 15.11 -6.21 -4.36
C ASN A 125 16.34 -6.14 -5.28
N ILE A 126 16.35 -5.18 -6.20
CA ILE A 126 17.49 -4.80 -7.03
C ILE A 126 17.78 -3.34 -6.72
N HIS A 127 18.68 -3.09 -5.77
CA HIS A 127 19.17 -1.76 -5.39
C HIS A 127 18.09 -0.69 -5.14
N GLY A 128 16.94 -1.09 -4.57
CA GLY A 128 15.84 -0.19 -4.20
C GLY A 128 14.56 -0.32 -5.03
N VAL A 129 14.61 -0.97 -6.19
CA VAL A 129 13.40 -1.41 -6.93
C VAL A 129 13.14 -2.90 -6.72
N TYR A 130 11.92 -3.34 -7.01
CA TYR A 130 11.44 -4.69 -6.74
C TYR A 130 10.86 -5.34 -7.99
N VAL A 131 11.15 -6.63 -8.15
CA VAL A 131 10.63 -7.47 -9.25
C VAL A 131 10.07 -8.77 -8.69
N LEU A 132 8.99 -9.31 -9.26
CA LEU A 132 8.40 -10.58 -8.80
C LEU A 132 9.45 -11.71 -8.85
N LYS A 133 9.44 -12.65 -7.88
CA LYS A 133 10.43 -13.74 -7.84
C LYS A 133 10.38 -14.66 -9.05
N SER A 134 9.20 -15.20 -9.39
CA SER A 134 8.99 -16.07 -10.55
C SER A 134 7.82 -15.52 -11.39
N ARG A 135 7.95 -15.60 -12.72
CA ARG A 135 6.95 -15.17 -13.70
C ARG A 135 6.47 -16.36 -14.55
N HIS A 136 7.38 -17.15 -15.09
CA HIS A 136 7.08 -18.31 -15.92
C HIS A 136 8.29 -19.28 -16.00
N PRO A 137 8.13 -20.58 -15.69
CA PRO A 137 9.26 -21.52 -15.59
C PRO A 137 10.17 -21.62 -16.82
N SER A 138 9.66 -21.35 -18.03
CA SER A 138 10.48 -21.38 -19.26
C SER A 138 11.32 -20.12 -19.50
N ILE A 139 11.21 -19.09 -18.65
CA ILE A 139 11.88 -17.78 -18.80
C ILE A 139 12.59 -17.37 -17.51
N ASP A 140 12.07 -17.78 -16.35
CA ASP A 140 12.66 -17.53 -15.04
C ASP A 140 14.19 -17.83 -14.98
N PRO A 141 14.74 -18.91 -15.57
CA PRO A 141 16.19 -19.15 -15.55
C PRO A 141 17.07 -18.03 -16.16
N LEU A 142 16.64 -17.40 -17.26
CA LEU A 142 17.34 -16.24 -17.85
C LEU A 142 17.01 -14.95 -17.07
N ARG A 143 15.77 -14.84 -16.59
CA ARG A 143 15.30 -13.69 -15.83
C ARG A 143 16.05 -13.53 -14.51
N ASP A 144 16.22 -14.62 -13.78
CA ASP A 144 16.94 -14.69 -12.51
C ASP A 144 18.45 -14.47 -12.72
N LEU A 145 19.01 -14.93 -13.85
CA LEU A 145 20.37 -14.59 -14.27
C LEU A 145 20.54 -13.08 -14.49
N VAL A 146 19.64 -12.43 -15.24
CA VAL A 146 19.67 -10.98 -15.47
C VAL A 146 19.54 -10.21 -14.15
N ILE A 147 18.60 -10.61 -13.30
CA ILE A 147 18.41 -10.04 -11.96
C ILE A 147 19.69 -10.16 -11.13
N LYS A 148 20.33 -11.34 -11.12
CA LYS A 148 21.60 -11.56 -10.42
C LYS A 148 22.72 -10.66 -10.97
N VAL A 149 22.90 -10.54 -12.29
CA VAL A 149 23.96 -9.69 -12.87
C VAL A 149 23.78 -8.23 -12.46
N PHE A 150 22.54 -7.71 -12.39
CA PHE A 150 22.29 -6.37 -11.85
C PHE A 150 22.55 -6.25 -10.34
N ILE A 151 22.25 -7.28 -9.55
CA ILE A 151 22.59 -7.31 -8.11
C ILE A 151 24.11 -7.27 -7.93
N ASP A 152 24.84 -8.18 -8.58
CA ASP A 152 26.29 -8.34 -8.47
C ASP A 152 27.07 -7.12 -9.02
N ARG A 153 26.52 -6.39 -10.01
CA ARG A 153 27.13 -5.17 -10.58
C ARG A 153 26.86 -3.89 -9.77
N GLY A 154 25.96 -3.90 -8.79
CA GLY A 154 25.68 -2.76 -7.90
C GLY A 154 24.65 -1.72 -8.40
N PRO A 155 24.35 -0.70 -7.58
CA PRO A 155 23.36 0.33 -7.91
C PRO A 155 23.70 1.11 -9.18
N ASN A 156 22.68 1.48 -9.96
CA ASN A 156 22.81 2.19 -11.24
C ASN A 156 23.69 1.47 -12.29
N ALA A 157 23.90 0.16 -12.14
CA ALA A 157 24.64 -0.64 -13.11
C ALA A 157 24.04 -0.55 -14.52
N LYS A 158 24.93 -0.52 -15.51
CA LYS A 158 24.60 -0.57 -16.94
C LYS A 158 25.22 -1.82 -17.54
N LEU A 159 24.45 -2.58 -18.29
CA LEU A 159 24.89 -3.83 -18.93
C LEU A 159 24.81 -3.73 -20.44
N LYS A 160 25.83 -4.22 -21.16
CA LYS A 160 25.69 -4.47 -22.60
C LYS A 160 25.09 -5.86 -22.78
N LYS A 161 24.50 -6.14 -23.94
CA LYS A 161 23.97 -7.50 -24.24
C LYS A 161 25.07 -8.57 -24.11
N ALA A 162 26.32 -8.18 -24.37
CA ALA A 162 27.52 -9.00 -24.17
C ALA A 162 27.71 -9.47 -22.72
N ASP A 163 27.55 -8.63 -21.69
CA ASP A 163 27.68 -9.02 -20.27
C ASP A 163 26.71 -10.16 -19.91
N ILE A 164 25.50 -10.10 -20.46
CA ILE A 164 24.41 -11.03 -20.15
C ILE A 164 24.61 -12.35 -20.92
N PHE A 165 25.05 -12.29 -22.18
CA PHE A 165 25.54 -13.47 -22.89
C PHE A 165 26.73 -14.11 -22.18
N GLU A 166 27.65 -13.30 -21.63
CA GLU A 166 28.83 -13.80 -20.93
C GLU A 166 28.47 -14.59 -19.67
N ALA A 167 27.55 -14.05 -18.87
CA ALA A 167 26.99 -14.73 -17.70
C ALA A 167 26.13 -15.97 -18.06
N ALA A 168 25.57 -16.02 -19.27
CA ALA A 168 24.75 -17.12 -19.76
C ALA A 168 25.55 -18.29 -20.38
N ARG A 169 26.87 -18.16 -20.60
CA ARG A 169 27.70 -19.17 -21.29
C ARG A 169 27.66 -20.58 -20.69
N SER A 170 27.30 -20.72 -19.42
CA SER A 170 27.20 -22.01 -18.72
C SER A 170 25.85 -22.72 -18.86
N TYR A 171 24.83 -22.08 -19.46
CA TYR A 171 23.52 -22.67 -19.65
C TYR A 171 23.46 -23.52 -20.92
N SER A 172 22.96 -24.75 -20.77
CA SER A 172 22.72 -25.69 -21.87
C SER A 172 21.30 -26.28 -21.75
N PRO A 173 20.43 -26.15 -22.77
CA PRO A 173 20.65 -25.43 -24.03
C PRO A 173 20.79 -23.91 -23.81
N PRO A 174 21.43 -23.17 -24.74
CA PRO A 174 21.51 -21.71 -24.68
C PRO A 174 20.13 -21.06 -24.87
N PHE A 175 19.92 -19.90 -24.26
CA PHE A 175 18.68 -19.13 -24.39
C PHE A 175 18.53 -18.51 -25.79
N SER A 176 17.29 -18.40 -26.28
CA SER A 176 16.99 -17.76 -27.57
C SER A 176 16.97 -16.23 -27.48
N ASP A 177 17.23 -15.55 -28.60
CA ASP A 177 17.11 -14.09 -28.69
C ASP A 177 15.71 -13.57 -28.31
N SER A 178 14.66 -14.35 -28.55
CA SER A 178 13.29 -14.04 -28.11
C SER A 178 13.15 -14.02 -26.58
N MET A 179 13.84 -14.92 -25.86
CA MET A 179 13.89 -14.90 -24.39
C MET A 179 14.67 -13.68 -23.88
N TYR A 180 15.83 -13.37 -24.46
CA TYR A 180 16.59 -12.16 -24.12
C TYR A 180 15.74 -10.90 -24.33
N SER A 181 15.10 -10.77 -25.49
CA SER A 181 14.23 -9.63 -25.81
C SER A 181 13.06 -9.51 -24.84
N GLN A 182 12.43 -10.63 -24.46
CA GLN A 182 11.32 -10.62 -23.51
C GLN A 182 11.75 -10.27 -22.08
N VAL A 183 12.91 -10.76 -21.60
CA VAL A 183 13.42 -10.44 -20.24
C VAL A 183 13.91 -8.99 -20.17
N LEU A 184 14.64 -8.52 -21.19
CA LEU A 184 15.12 -7.15 -21.25
C LEU A 184 13.96 -6.14 -21.35
N ASN A 185 12.98 -6.38 -22.22
CA ASN A 185 11.81 -5.50 -22.33
C ASN A 185 10.89 -5.59 -21.09
N GLU A 186 10.93 -6.68 -20.32
CA GLU A 186 10.26 -6.76 -19.01
C GLU A 186 10.94 -5.82 -17.99
N LEU A 187 12.24 -6.05 -17.73
CA LEU A 187 12.95 -5.51 -16.56
C LEU A 187 13.67 -4.18 -16.81
N CYS A 188 14.05 -3.89 -18.06
CA CYS A 188 15.07 -2.91 -18.38
C CYS A 188 14.61 -1.86 -19.41
N ILE A 189 15.35 -0.75 -19.47
CA ILE A 189 15.34 0.23 -20.57
C ILE A 189 16.73 0.26 -21.21
N SER A 190 16.78 0.46 -22.53
CA SER A 190 18.02 0.71 -23.27
C SER A 190 18.28 2.21 -23.37
N ASN A 191 19.51 2.66 -23.09
CA ASN A 191 19.93 4.02 -23.40
C ASN A 191 20.39 4.17 -24.87
N GLU A 192 20.64 5.41 -25.29
CA GLU A 192 21.12 5.77 -26.63
C GLU A 192 22.46 5.09 -27.01
N SER A 193 23.25 4.68 -26.02
CA SER A 193 24.53 3.96 -26.19
C SER A 193 24.36 2.43 -26.29
N GLY A 194 23.14 1.91 -26.30
CA GLY A 194 22.84 0.48 -26.36
C GLY A 194 23.08 -0.28 -25.05
N GLU A 195 23.21 0.44 -23.93
CA GLU A 195 23.36 -0.14 -22.59
C GLU A 195 21.99 -0.30 -21.91
N TRP A 196 21.77 -1.43 -21.25
CA TRP A 196 20.56 -1.74 -20.52
C TRP A 196 20.69 -1.38 -19.04
N MET A 197 19.67 -0.71 -18.52
CA MET A 197 19.54 -0.33 -17.11
C MET A 197 18.19 -0.86 -16.59
N ILE A 198 18.13 -1.31 -15.34
CA ILE A 198 16.87 -1.68 -14.70
C ILE A 198 15.92 -0.47 -14.66
N LYS A 199 14.62 -0.71 -14.89
CA LYS A 199 13.58 0.32 -14.82
C LYS A 199 13.51 0.96 -13.42
N SER A 200 13.31 2.28 -13.41
CA SER A 200 13.09 3.12 -12.22
C SER A 200 11.93 2.67 -11.32
N GLY A 201 10.97 1.93 -11.86
CA GLY A 201 9.82 1.43 -11.09
C GLY A 201 8.90 2.53 -10.58
N ASP A 202 8.84 3.67 -11.27
CA ASP A 202 7.95 4.80 -11.01
C ASP A 202 6.67 4.77 -11.87
N GLY A 203 6.42 3.65 -12.56
CA GLY A 203 5.19 3.37 -13.30
C GLY A 203 5.17 3.89 -14.73
N LYS A 204 6.17 4.68 -15.13
CA LYS A 204 6.40 5.08 -16.53
C LYS A 204 6.88 3.88 -17.36
N ILE A 205 6.62 3.93 -18.67
CA ILE A 205 6.87 2.86 -19.65
C ILE A 205 7.92 3.36 -20.66
#